data_AF-A0A803QUU3-F1
#
_entry.id   AF-A0A803QUU3-F1
#
_cell.length_a   1.000
_cell.length_b   1.000
_cell.length_c   1.000
_cell.angle_alpha   90.00
_cell.angle_beta   90.00
_cell.angle_gamma   90.00
#
_symmetry.space_group_name_H-M   'P 1'
#
loop_
_entity.id
_entity.type
_entity.pdbx_description
1 polymer ?
#
loop_
_entity_poly.entity_id
_entity_poly.type
_entity_poly.pdbx_seq_one_letter_code
_entity_poly.pdbx_strand_id
1 'polypeptide(L)'
;MELQRSVMMRLFLGFLLLSFAPISIHGRFVVEKNSLRVTSSDRISRTNDSTIGNFGIPQYSGSMAGNVLYPKDNQKGCKEFSDFGISFQSKPGALPTFVLLDRGGNLLHFTLPIPKR
;
A
#
# COMPACT_ATOMS: atom_id res chain seq x y z
N MET A 1 16.71 -29.88 44.42
CA MET A 1 17.55 -28.91 43.69
C MET A 1 17.56 -29.20 42.18
N GLU A 2 17.76 -30.46 41.76
CA GLU A 2 17.78 -30.85 40.33
C GLU A 2 16.44 -30.64 39.59
N LEU A 3 15.29 -30.85 40.25
CA LEU A 3 13.96 -30.65 39.63
C LEU A 3 13.66 -29.17 39.33
N GLN A 4 14.05 -28.25 40.22
CA GLN A 4 13.91 -26.81 39.95
C GLN A 4 14.84 -26.34 38.82
N ARG A 5 16.05 -26.91 38.73
CA ARG A 5 17.01 -26.59 37.66
C ARG A 5 16.50 -27.08 36.29
N SER A 6 15.85 -28.24 36.24
CA SER A 6 15.27 -28.77 34.99
C SER A 6 14.04 -27.98 34.53
N VAL A 7 13.19 -27.53 35.45
CA VAL A 7 12.04 -26.65 35.14
C VAL A 7 12.54 -25.29 34.64
N MET A 8 13.54 -24.70 35.30
CA MET A 8 14.14 -23.44 34.89
C MET A 8 14.77 -23.53 33.49
N MET A 9 15.48 -24.62 33.20
CA MET A 9 16.07 -24.86 31.88
C MET A 9 15.02 -25.04 30.79
N ARG A 10 13.90 -25.71 31.07
CA ARG A 10 12.79 -25.86 30.11
C ARG A 10 12.09 -24.54 29.82
N LEU A 11 11.88 -23.71 30.85
CA LEU A 11 11.31 -22.37 30.69
C LEU A 11 12.24 -21.46 29.87
N PHE A 12 13.55 -21.51 30.15
CA PHE A 12 14.54 -20.73 29.43
C PHE A 12 14.66 -21.15 27.97
N LEU A 13 14.65 -22.46 27.70
CA LEU A 13 14.68 -23.00 26.34
C LEU A 13 13.40 -22.67 25.57
N GLY A 14 12.24 -22.72 26.23
CA GLY A 14 10.96 -22.30 25.64
C GLY A 14 10.92 -20.82 25.30
N PHE A 15 11.45 -19.96 26.17
CA PHE A 15 11.57 -18.53 25.92
C PHE A 15 12.53 -18.22 24.77
N LEU A 16 13.67 -18.91 24.72
CA LEU A 16 14.64 -18.77 23.62
C LEU A 16 13.98 -19.14 22.28
N LEU A 17 13.26 -20.26 22.20
CA LEU A 17 12.56 -20.68 20.99
C LEU A 17 11.48 -19.68 20.55
N LEU A 18 10.75 -19.08 21.49
CA LEU A 18 9.72 -18.08 21.18
C LEU A 18 10.32 -16.75 20.69
N SER A 19 11.50 -16.36 21.19
CA SER A 19 12.18 -15.12 20.80
C SER A 19 12.77 -15.15 19.37
N PHE A 20 13.10 -16.35 18.87
CA PHE A 20 13.60 -16.55 17.50
C PHE A 20 12.50 -16.83 16.48
N ALA A 21 11.23 -16.90 16.91
CA ALA A 21 10.12 -17.07 15.99
C ALA A 21 9.91 -15.79 15.16
N PRO A 22 10.11 -15.81 13.83
CA PRO A 22 9.86 -14.65 13.00
C PRO A 22 8.36 -14.34 13.01
N ILE A 23 7.96 -13.22 13.61
CA ILE A 23 6.59 -12.71 13.57
C ILE A 23 6.36 -12.12 12.18
N SER A 24 6.10 -12.97 11.20
CA SER A 24 5.83 -12.51 9.84
C SER A 24 4.36 -12.11 9.71
N ILE A 25 4.06 -10.84 10.01
CA ILE A 25 2.76 -10.23 9.73
C ILE A 25 2.67 -10.03 8.20
N HIS A 26 2.06 -11.00 7.52
CA HIS A 26 1.78 -10.89 6.09
C HIS A 26 0.42 -10.22 5.90
N GLY A 27 0.44 -8.93 5.51
CA GLY A 27 -0.74 -8.27 4.97
C GLY A 27 -1.10 -8.90 3.62
N ARG A 28 -2.22 -9.62 3.54
CA ARG A 28 -2.75 -10.12 2.27
C ARG A 28 -3.54 -9.00 1.60
N PHE A 29 -3.00 -8.44 0.52
CA PHE A 29 -3.81 -7.62 -0.38
C PHE A 29 -4.80 -8.55 -1.08
N VAL A 30 -6.07 -8.46 -0.70
CA VAL A 30 -7.16 -9.06 -1.48
C VAL A 30 -7.34 -8.16 -2.70
N VAL A 31 -6.70 -8.57 -3.79
CA VAL A 31 -6.74 -7.87 -5.07
C VAL A 31 -7.89 -8.43 -5.88
N GLU A 32 -8.72 -7.53 -6.40
CA GLU A 32 -9.66 -7.87 -7.45
C GLU A 32 -9.02 -7.58 -8.82
N LYS A 33 -9.12 -8.54 -9.75
CA LYS A 33 -8.70 -8.31 -11.13
C LYS A 33 -9.69 -7.33 -11.75
N ASN A 34 -9.21 -6.15 -12.10
CA ASN A 34 -10.02 -5.16 -12.80
C ASN A 34 -9.23 -4.57 -13.97
N SER A 35 -9.91 -3.89 -14.88
CA SER A 35 -9.30 -3.30 -16.06
C SER A 35 -9.03 -1.81 -15.85
N LEU A 36 -7.85 -1.35 -16.27
CA LEU A 36 -7.53 0.08 -16.38
C LEU A 36 -7.45 0.43 -17.86
N ARG A 37 -8.25 1.40 -18.30
CA ARG A 37 -8.27 1.85 -19.69
C ARG A 37 -7.66 3.23 -19.82
N VAL A 38 -6.60 3.33 -20.64
CA VAL A 38 -6.02 4.63 -21.02
C VAL A 38 -6.87 5.20 -22.16
N THR A 39 -7.54 6.33 -21.92
CA THR A 39 -8.51 6.92 -22.86
C THR A 39 -7.91 7.99 -23.77
N SER A 40 -6.80 8.62 -23.37
CA SER A 40 -6.20 9.75 -24.09
C SER A 40 -4.71 9.50 -24.35
N SER A 41 -4.41 8.92 -25.52
CA SER A 41 -3.09 8.85 -26.19
C SER A 41 -3.16 7.85 -27.35
N ASP A 42 -2.91 8.28 -28.59
CA ASP A 42 -2.94 7.39 -29.79
C ASP A 42 -1.96 6.22 -29.72
N ARG A 43 -0.92 6.31 -28.88
CA ARG A 43 0.14 5.29 -28.77
C ARG A 43 -0.08 4.29 -27.64
N ILE A 44 -0.88 4.64 -26.63
CA ILE A 44 -1.01 3.87 -25.38
C ILE A 44 -2.50 3.62 -25.04
N SER A 45 -3.43 4.03 -25.91
CA SER A 45 -4.87 3.80 -25.74
C SER A 45 -5.20 2.31 -25.82
N ARG A 46 -5.04 1.62 -24.70
CA ARG A 46 -5.34 0.20 -24.54
C ARG A 46 -5.94 -0.03 -23.16
N THR A 47 -6.77 -1.06 -23.09
CA THR A 47 -7.18 -1.66 -21.83
C THR A 47 -6.02 -2.53 -21.34
N ASN A 48 -5.55 -2.25 -20.12
CA ASN A 48 -4.49 -3.00 -19.46
C ASN A 48 -5.06 -3.68 -18.22
N ASP A 49 -4.53 -4.86 -17.91
CA ASP A 49 -4.88 -5.56 -16.68
C ASP A 49 -4.33 -4.78 -15.49
N SER A 50 -5.18 -4.56 -14.49
CA SER A 50 -4.81 -3.88 -13.26
C SER A 50 -5.25 -4.66 -12.04
N THR A 51 -4.54 -4.39 -10.95
CA THR A 51 -4.71 -5.01 -9.64
C THR A 51 -5.22 -3.90 -8.74
N ILE A 52 -6.52 -3.94 -8.41
CA ILE A 52 -7.12 -2.94 -7.53
C ILE A 52 -7.22 -3.53 -6.13
N GLY A 53 -6.69 -2.79 -5.16
CA GLY A 53 -6.87 -3.13 -3.75
C GLY A 53 -8.32 -2.92 -3.34
N ASN A 54 -8.87 -3.83 -2.54
CA ASN A 54 -10.24 -3.72 -2.00
C ASN A 54 -10.38 -2.68 -0.88
N PHE A 55 -9.65 -1.57 -0.97
CA PHE A 55 -9.66 -0.48 0.00
C PHE A 55 -9.83 0.85 -0.75
N GLY A 56 -10.68 1.74 -0.23
CA GLY A 56 -10.93 3.04 -0.86
C GLY A 56 -11.82 2.98 -2.12
N ILE A 57 -12.38 1.82 -2.46
CA ILE A 57 -13.37 1.65 -3.52
C ILE A 57 -14.79 1.57 -2.93
N PRO A 58 -15.82 2.11 -3.61
CA PRO A 58 -17.21 1.92 -3.19
C PRO A 58 -17.64 0.44 -3.28
N GLN A 59 -18.61 0.03 -2.46
CA GLN A 59 -19.15 -1.35 -2.47
C GLN A 59 -20.03 -1.66 -3.70
N TYR A 60 -20.32 -0.66 -4.53
CA TYR A 60 -21.08 -0.81 -5.76
C TYR A 60 -20.15 -0.76 -6.97
N SER A 61 -20.54 -1.44 -8.05
CA SER A 61 -19.79 -1.41 -9.31
C SER A 61 -19.89 -0.04 -9.97
N GLY A 62 -18.77 0.48 -10.46
CA GLY A 62 -18.69 1.77 -11.11
C GLY A 62 -17.34 1.97 -11.79
N SER A 63 -17.22 3.05 -12.55
CA SER A 63 -15.96 3.47 -13.19
C SER A 63 -15.64 4.91 -12.84
N MET A 64 -14.35 5.22 -12.74
CA MET A 64 -13.85 6.58 -12.49
C MET A 64 -12.89 6.95 -13.61
N ALA A 65 -13.16 8.09 -14.26
CA ALA A 65 -12.26 8.70 -15.24
C ALA A 65 -11.55 9.89 -14.60
N GLY A 66 -10.29 10.10 -14.97
CA GLY A 66 -9.42 11.06 -14.31
C GLY A 66 -8.12 11.27 -15.08
N ASN A 67 -7.39 12.31 -14.71
CA ASN A 67 -6.09 12.64 -15.30
C ASN A 67 -4.98 11.96 -14.53
N VAL A 68 -3.93 11.51 -15.22
CA VAL A 68 -2.75 10.91 -14.58
C VAL A 68 -1.67 11.97 -14.37
N LEU A 69 -1.13 12.04 -13.17
CA LEU A 69 -0.03 12.95 -12.81
C LEU A 69 1.09 12.17 -12.13
N TYR A 70 2.32 12.36 -12.61
CA TYR A 70 3.53 11.83 -11.99
C TYR A 70 4.24 12.96 -11.23
N PRO A 71 4.40 12.86 -9.89
CA PRO A 71 4.96 13.94 -9.09
C PRO A 71 6.47 14.06 -9.31
N LYS A 72 6.99 15.29 -9.30
CA LYS A 72 8.43 15.53 -9.46
C LYS A 72 9.23 15.06 -8.24
N ASP A 73 8.70 15.35 -7.05
CA ASP A 73 9.28 14.97 -5.76
C ASP A 73 8.41 13.88 -5.10
N ASN A 74 9.01 13.09 -4.20
CA ASN A 74 8.33 12.00 -3.50
C ASN A 74 7.64 11.00 -4.44
N GLN A 75 8.29 10.67 -5.56
CA GLN A 75 7.81 9.70 -6.58
C GLN A 75 7.44 8.33 -6.01
N LYS A 76 8.03 7.97 -4.87
CA LYS A 76 7.81 6.72 -4.13
C LYS A 76 6.67 6.81 -3.10
N GLY A 77 6.13 8.00 -2.86
CA GLY A 77 5.04 8.23 -1.89
C GLY A 77 5.38 7.84 -0.44
N CYS A 78 6.66 7.79 -0.05
CA CYS A 78 7.09 7.30 1.26
C CYS A 78 7.08 8.38 2.36
N LYS A 79 6.91 9.64 1.98
CA LYS A 79 6.77 10.79 2.87
C LYS A 79 5.43 11.49 2.60
N GLU A 80 5.01 12.40 3.47
CA GLU A 80 3.83 13.20 3.17
C GLU A 80 4.12 14.17 2.02
N PHE A 81 3.13 14.38 1.15
CA PHE A 81 3.27 15.33 0.02
C PHE A 81 3.21 16.79 0.48
N SER A 82 2.67 17.06 1.67
CA SER A 82 2.67 18.35 2.36
C SER A 82 4.09 18.87 2.60
N ASP A 83 5.03 17.99 2.97
CA ASP A 83 6.45 18.33 3.19
C ASP A 83 7.12 18.93 1.94
N PHE A 84 6.57 18.65 0.76
CA PHE A 84 7.06 19.12 -0.54
C PHE A 84 6.19 20.23 -1.12
N GLY A 85 5.16 20.70 -0.40
CA GLY A 85 4.22 21.70 -0.88
C GLY A 85 3.33 21.22 -2.04
N ILE A 86 3.14 19.90 -2.19
CA ILE A 86 2.38 19.30 -3.29
C ILE A 86 0.95 19.01 -2.83
N SER A 87 -0.05 19.43 -3.63
CA SER A 87 -1.46 19.10 -3.44
C SER A 87 -2.07 18.56 -4.73
N PHE A 88 -2.82 17.48 -4.62
CA PHE A 88 -3.50 16.82 -5.74
C PHE A 88 -5.00 17.13 -5.79
N GLN A 89 -5.47 18.14 -5.06
CA GLN A 89 -6.88 18.53 -5.13
C GLN A 89 -7.22 19.08 -6.52
N SER A 90 -8.17 18.44 -7.19
CA SER A 90 -8.72 18.93 -8.45
C SER A 90 -9.64 20.11 -8.22
N LYS A 91 -9.70 21.02 -9.19
CA LYS A 91 -10.66 22.12 -9.19
C LYS A 91 -12.09 21.57 -9.30
N PRO A 92 -13.11 22.22 -8.70
CA PRO A 92 -14.50 21.85 -8.93
C PRO A 92 -14.83 21.80 -10.43
N GLY A 93 -15.46 20.72 -10.88
CA GLY A 93 -15.78 20.50 -12.31
C GLY A 93 -14.63 19.95 -13.17
N ALA A 94 -13.40 19.84 -12.63
CA ALA A 94 -12.31 19.18 -13.31
C ALA A 94 -12.30 17.67 -13.01
N LEU A 95 -11.68 16.90 -13.91
CA LEU A 95 -11.44 15.48 -13.71
C LEU A 95 -10.57 15.24 -12.45
N PRO A 96 -10.86 14.17 -11.67
CA PRO A 96 -10.02 13.80 -10.53
C PRO A 96 -8.60 13.46 -10.98
N THR A 97 -7.63 13.63 -10.09
CA THR A 97 -6.21 13.34 -10.38
C THR A 97 -5.82 11.98 -9.84
N PHE A 98 -5.42 11.07 -10.73
CA PHE A 98 -4.74 9.82 -10.41
C PHE A 98 -3.24 10.09 -10.31
N VAL A 99 -2.63 9.80 -9.16
CA VAL A 99 -1.19 9.98 -8.95
C VAL A 99 -0.47 8.68 -9.31
N LEU A 100 0.46 8.74 -10.27
CA LEU A 100 1.34 7.63 -10.62
C LEU A 100 2.56 7.66 -9.69
N LEU A 101 2.84 6.54 -9.03
CA LEU A 101 3.96 6.40 -8.09
C LEU A 101 4.83 5.21 -8.46
N ASP A 102 6.12 5.35 -8.17
CA ASP A 102 7.11 4.30 -8.36
C ASP A 102 7.13 3.34 -7.18
N ARG A 103 7.32 2.06 -7.49
CA ARG A 103 7.51 1.04 -6.47
C ARG A 103 8.89 1.18 -5.81
N GLY A 104 8.90 1.24 -4.48
CA GLY A 104 10.11 1.15 -3.66
C GLY A 104 10.23 2.29 -2.65
N GLY A 105 11.14 2.18 -1.67
CA GLY A 105 11.35 3.18 -0.62
C GLY A 105 11.49 2.55 0.76
N ASN A 106 10.39 2.11 1.36
CA ASN A 106 10.36 1.38 2.63
C ASN A 106 9.54 0.07 2.51
N LEU A 107 9.84 -0.88 3.40
CA LEU A 107 9.43 -2.29 3.44
C LEU A 107 7.96 -2.57 3.03
N LEU A 108 7.77 -3.32 1.92
CA LEU A 108 6.64 -4.20 1.57
C LEU A 108 5.18 -3.74 1.80
N HIS A 109 4.91 -2.45 2.03
CA HIS A 109 3.57 -1.97 2.36
C HIS A 109 3.10 -0.89 1.39
N PHE A 110 2.06 -1.21 0.61
CA PHE A 110 1.38 -0.23 -0.27
C PHE A 110 0.45 0.72 0.52
N THR A 111 0.13 0.38 1.77
CA THR A 111 -0.70 1.19 2.67
C THR A 111 0.16 1.81 3.77
N LEU A 112 0.48 3.10 3.65
CA LEU A 112 0.94 3.85 4.82
C LEU A 112 -0.26 4.10 5.75
N PRO A 113 -0.06 4.15 7.08
CA PRO A 113 -1.13 4.47 8.01
C PRO A 113 -1.75 5.82 7.62
N ILE A 114 -2.99 5.79 7.15
CA ILE A 114 -3.75 7.00 6.86
C ILE A 114 -4.00 7.65 8.23
N PRO A 115 -3.49 8.87 8.50
CA PRO A 115 -3.83 9.57 9.72
C PRO A 115 -5.35 9.76 9.73
N LYS A 116 -6.03 9.15 10.70
CA LYS A 116 -7.43 9.47 10.97
C LYS A 116 -7.46 10.93 11.41
N ARG A 117 -8.11 11.77 10.61
CA ARG A 117 -8.50 13.10 11.02
C ARG A 117 -9.65 13.01 12.02
#